data_AF-A0A967JZN5-F1
#
_entry.id   AF-A0A967JZN5-F1
#
_cell.length_a   1.000
_cell.length_b   1.000
_cell.length_c   1.000
_cell.angle_alpha   90.00
_cell.angle_beta   90.00
_cell.angle_gamma   90.00
#
_symmetry.space_group_name_H-M   'P 1'
#
loop_
_entity.id
_entity.type
_entity.pdbx_description
1 polymer ?
#
loop_
_entity_poly.entity_id
_entity_poly.type
_entity_poly.pdbx_seq_one_letter_code
_entity_poly.pdbx_strand_id
1 'polypeptide(L)'
;MAAVGAWRTIVARAAARGRGCTAIAERDRVNESTAIDIALVQINPVMGDIDGNASRVAEEVERLRAESEFRVAVLPELVLIGYPPDDLVLRPDMPELVGRALDRLA
;
A
#
# COMPACT_ATOMS: atom_id res chain seq x y z
N MET A 1 -29.73 8.43 5.35
CA MET A 1 -28.41 8.84 4.83
C MET A 1 -27.36 8.60 5.92
N ALA A 2 -27.00 7.34 6.15
CA ALA A 2 -25.93 7.01 7.09
C ALA A 2 -24.59 7.26 6.40
N ALA A 3 -23.71 8.02 7.07
CA ALA A 3 -22.33 8.19 6.65
C ALA A 3 -21.68 6.81 6.54
N VAL A 4 -21.30 6.43 5.32
CA VAL A 4 -20.43 5.28 5.06
C VAL A 4 -19.11 5.62 5.76
N GLY A 5 -18.83 4.89 6.86
CA GLY A 5 -17.79 5.21 7.83
C GLY A 5 -16.43 5.45 7.19
N ALA A 6 -15.67 6.37 7.76
CA ALA A 6 -14.32 6.72 7.31
C ALA A 6 -13.42 5.47 7.35
N TRP A 7 -13.15 4.90 6.18
CA TRP A 7 -12.14 3.86 5.99
C TRP A 7 -10.79 4.55 6.20
N ARG A 8 -10.20 4.38 7.39
CA ARG A 8 -8.93 5.01 7.76
C ARG A 8 -7.77 4.09 7.42
N THR A 9 -6.71 4.66 6.85
CA THR A 9 -5.39 4.05 6.75
C THR A 9 -4.87 3.69 8.15
N ILE A 10 -4.28 2.50 8.28
CA ILE A 10 -3.75 1.99 9.55
C ILE A 10 -2.23 1.85 9.41
N VAL A 11 -1.50 2.48 10.33
CA VAL A 11 -0.09 2.14 10.56
C VAL A 11 -0.04 1.05 11.61
N ALA A 12 0.51 -0.10 11.23
CA ALA A 12 0.65 -1.27 12.06
C ALA A 12 2.14 -1.52 12.36
N ARG A 13 2.46 -1.80 13.62
CA ARG A 13 3.81 -2.16 14.05
C ARG A 13 4.04 -3.64 13.80
N ALA A 14 4.95 -3.97 12.88
CA ALA A 14 5.35 -5.35 12.58
C ALA A 14 6.71 -5.67 13.20
N ALA A 15 6.80 -6.75 13.97
CA ALA A 15 8.06 -7.20 14.55
C ALA A 15 8.70 -8.29 13.68
N ALA A 16 9.96 -8.11 13.29
CA ALA A 16 10.70 -9.17 12.63
C ALA A 16 10.93 -10.32 13.63
N ARG A 17 10.27 -11.47 13.42
CA ARG A 17 10.58 -12.70 14.15
C ARG A 17 11.83 -13.34 13.56
N GLY A 18 12.83 -13.61 14.41
CA GLY A 18 13.99 -14.41 14.05
C GLY A 18 13.55 -15.80 13.54
N ARG A 19 14.23 -16.25 12.48
CA ARG A 19 14.04 -17.49 11.70
C ARG A 19 13.41 -18.66 12.46
N GLY A 20 12.24 -19.11 11.99
CA GLY A 20 11.61 -20.35 12.42
C GLY A 20 10.12 -20.38 12.09
N CYS A 21 9.77 -20.89 10.91
CA CYS A 21 8.40 -21.22 10.55
C CYS A 21 7.86 -22.27 11.53
N THR A 22 6.81 -21.98 12.32
CA THR A 22 5.70 -22.88 12.71
C THR A 22 4.56 -22.05 13.33
N ALA A 23 3.34 -22.58 13.19
CA ALA A 23 2.05 -21.91 13.22
C ALA A 23 1.49 -21.47 14.60
N ILE A 24 0.50 -20.57 14.49
CA ILE A 24 -0.68 -20.27 15.35
C ILE A 24 -0.52 -20.15 16.88
N ALA A 25 -0.97 -18.98 17.36
CA ALA A 25 -1.33 -18.62 18.73
C ALA A 25 -0.19 -18.44 19.76
N GLU A 26 0.37 -17.23 19.84
CA GLU A 26 0.73 -16.62 21.14
C GLU A 26 1.03 -15.13 21.00
N ARG A 27 0.39 -14.33 21.86
CA ARG A 27 0.57 -12.88 22.01
C ARG A 27 1.89 -12.60 22.75
N ASP A 28 3.01 -12.98 22.16
CA ASP A 28 4.31 -12.87 22.83
C ASP A 28 5.19 -11.79 22.23
N ARG A 29 5.36 -10.74 23.05
CA ARG A 29 6.44 -9.75 23.14
C ARG A 29 7.20 -9.51 21.83
N VAL A 30 6.70 -8.53 21.07
CA VAL A 30 7.51 -7.83 20.06
C VAL A 30 8.79 -7.37 20.74
N ASN A 31 9.94 -7.87 20.28
CA ASN A 31 11.23 -7.36 20.72
C ASN A 31 11.35 -5.92 20.22
N GLU A 32 11.30 -4.96 21.15
CA GLU A 32 11.13 -3.54 20.83
C GLU A 32 12.29 -2.98 20.00
N SER A 33 13.45 -3.64 20.07
CA SER A 33 14.67 -3.34 19.32
C SER A 33 14.64 -3.76 17.84
N THR A 34 13.70 -4.61 17.40
CA THR A 34 13.61 -5.12 16.01
C THR A 34 12.23 -4.89 15.37
N ALA A 35 11.42 -3.99 15.94
CA ALA A 35 10.12 -3.64 15.40
C ALA A 35 10.24 -2.61 14.26
N ILE A 36 9.47 -2.82 13.19
CA ILE A 36 9.38 -1.95 12.02
C ILE A 36 7.91 -1.52 11.88
N ASP A 37 7.69 -0.21 11.76
CA ASP A 37 6.36 0.32 11.51
C ASP A 37 6.02 0.26 10.01
N ILE A 38 4.88 -0.35 9.70
CA ILE A 38 4.37 -0.58 8.35
C ILE A 38 3.04 0.16 8.20
N ALA A 39 2.95 1.07 7.23
CA ALA A 39 1.72 1.70 6.82
C ALA A 39 0.98 0.81 5.80
N LEU A 40 -0.25 0.41 6.11
CA LEU A 40 -1.13 -0.25 5.15
C LEU A 40 -2.00 0.82 4.47
N VAL A 41 -1.55 1.29 3.32
CA VAL A 41 -2.13 2.42 2.59
C VAL A 41 -3.34 1.91 1.80
N GLN A 42 -4.54 2.27 2.24
CA GLN A 42 -5.76 1.84 1.59
C GLN A 42 -6.31 2.95 0.69
N ILE A 43 -6.27 2.72 -0.61
CA ILE A 43 -6.77 3.66 -1.60
C ILE A 43 -7.79 2.99 -2.51
N ASN A 44 -8.65 3.80 -3.13
CA ASN A 44 -9.60 3.34 -4.15
C ASN A 44 -9.07 3.74 -5.54
N PRO A 45 -8.34 2.86 -6.23
CA PRO A 45 -7.80 3.17 -7.56
C PRO A 45 -8.93 3.25 -8.59
N VAL A 46 -8.76 4.13 -9.58
CA VAL A 46 -9.66 4.20 -10.74
C VAL A 46 -9.07 3.33 -11.85
N MET A 47 -9.89 2.41 -12.35
CA MET A 47 -9.50 1.47 -13.39
C MET A 47 -8.96 2.20 -14.64
N GLY A 48 -7.73 1.90 -15.04
CA GLY A 48 -7.07 2.47 -16.22
C GLY A 48 -6.47 3.87 -16.07
N ASP A 49 -6.69 4.56 -14.94
CA ASP A 49 -6.18 5.90 -14.65
C ASP A 49 -4.82 5.85 -13.95
N ILE A 50 -3.77 5.50 -14.68
CA ILE A 50 -2.43 5.26 -14.12
C ILE A 50 -1.84 6.52 -13.49
N ASP A 51 -1.93 7.66 -14.18
CA ASP A 51 -1.39 8.93 -13.68
C ASP A 51 -2.16 9.43 -12.45
N GLY A 52 -3.49 9.33 -12.45
CA GLY A 52 -4.32 9.70 -11.31
C GLY A 52 -4.12 8.76 -10.12
N ASN A 53 -3.96 7.46 -10.35
CA ASN A 53 -3.67 6.50 -9.29
C ASN A 53 -2.28 6.75 -8.68
N ALA A 54 -1.26 7.04 -9.48
CA ALA A 54 0.06 7.42 -8.96
C ALA A 54 0.00 8.69 -8.10
N SER A 55 -0.76 9.69 -8.54
CA SER A 55 -0.97 10.92 -7.76
C SER A 55 -1.66 10.66 -6.43
N ARG A 56 -2.73 9.84 -6.43
CA ARG A 56 -3.41 9.38 -5.21
C ARG A 56 -2.45 8.66 -4.26
N VAL A 57 -1.61 7.75 -4.77
CA VAL A 57 -0.59 7.06 -3.97
C VAL A 57 0.36 8.05 -3.31
N ALA A 58 0.89 9.00 -4.08
CA ALA A 58 1.85 9.99 -3.57
C ALA A 58 1.22 10.88 -2.48
N GLU A 59 0.02 11.40 -2.73
CA GLU A 59 -0.72 12.23 -1.78
C GLU A 59 -1.02 11.49 -0.47
N GLU A 60 -1.44 10.23 -0.56
CA GLU A 60 -1.77 9.39 0.60
C GLU A 60 -0.52 9.05 1.42
N VAL A 61 0.59 8.71 0.77
CA VAL A 61 1.87 8.43 1.44
C VAL A 61 2.40 9.69 2.12
N GLU A 62 2.34 10.85 1.47
CA GLU A 62 2.79 12.11 2.08
C GLU A 62 1.91 12.54 3.26
N ARG A 63 0.59 12.36 3.16
CA ARG A 63 -0.29 12.60 4.30
C ARG A 63 0.08 11.70 5.49
N LEU A 64 0.36 10.42 5.25
CA LEU A 64 0.74 9.50 6.32
C LEU A 64 2.09 9.84 6.94
N ARG A 65 3.05 10.32 6.14
CA ARG A 65 4.35 10.80 6.63
C ARG A 65 4.19 12.00 7.57
N ALA A 66 3.19 12.85 7.32
CA ALA A 66 2.88 13.97 8.21
C ALA A 66 2.16 13.55 9.50
N GLU A 67 1.40 12.45 9.48
CA GLU A 67 0.59 11.98 10.61
C GLU A 67 1.28 10.93 11.49
N SER A 68 2.28 10.21 10.96
CA SER A 68 2.85 9.01 11.60
C SER A 68 4.23 8.65 11.09
N GLU A 69 5.02 7.96 11.93
CA GLU A 69 6.28 7.36 11.52
C GLU A 69 6.05 5.94 11.01
N PHE A 70 6.56 5.63 9.81
CA PHE A 70 6.61 4.28 9.27
C PHE A 70 7.84 4.13 8.37
N ARG A 71 8.32 2.90 8.20
CA ARG A 71 9.45 2.59 7.31
C ARG A 71 9.03 1.94 6.00
N VAL A 72 7.86 1.33 5.97
CA VAL A 72 7.34 0.63 4.79
C VAL A 72 5.90 1.04 4.57
N ALA A 73 5.55 1.48 3.37
CA ALA A 73 4.17 1.63 2.93
C ALA A 73 3.81 0.45 2.03
N VAL A 74 2.72 -0.24 2.34
CA VAL A 74 2.17 -1.32 1.52
C VAL A 74 0.90 -0.80 0.87
N LEU A 75 0.82 -1.00 -0.44
CA LEU A 75 -0.29 -0.56 -1.28
C LEU A 75 -1.14 -1.77 -1.71
N PRO A 76 -2.38 -1.57 -2.16
CA PRO A 76 -3.21 -2.63 -2.70
C PRO A 76 -2.61 -3.25 -3.97
N GLU A 77 -3.08 -4.45 -4.32
CA GLU A 77 -2.70 -5.12 -5.57
C GLU A 77 -3.05 -4.28 -6.80
N LEU A 78 -2.13 -4.23 -7.76
CA LEU A 78 -2.27 -3.49 -9.03
C LEU A 78 -2.74 -2.05 -8.85
N VAL A 79 -2.36 -1.39 -7.76
CA VAL A 79 -2.83 -0.04 -7.39
C VAL A 79 -2.73 1.01 -8.50
N LEU A 80 -1.72 0.92 -9.37
CA LEU A 80 -1.54 1.86 -10.48
C LEU A 80 -2.55 1.62 -11.62
N ILE A 81 -2.93 0.37 -11.87
CA ILE A 81 -3.84 -0.01 -12.96
C ILE A 81 -5.30 -0.04 -12.47
N GLY A 82 -5.50 -0.41 -11.21
CA GLY A 82 -6.79 -0.84 -10.66
C GLY A 82 -6.96 -2.35 -10.76
N TYR A 83 -7.76 -2.92 -9.86
CA TYR A 83 -8.12 -4.34 -9.83
C TYR A 83 -9.66 -4.52 -9.85
N PRO A 84 -10.21 -5.47 -10.60
CA PRO A 84 -9.52 -6.33 -11.58
C PRO A 84 -9.10 -5.54 -12.82
N PRO A 85 -7.97 -5.88 -13.47
CA PRO A 85 -7.48 -5.10 -14.61
C PRO A 85 -8.10 -5.54 -15.96
N ASP A 86 -8.82 -6.66 -16.01
CA ASP A 86 -9.44 -7.24 -17.22
C ASP A 86 -8.51 -7.16 -18.46
N ASP A 87 -9.03 -6.71 -19.62
CA ASP A 87 -8.27 -6.60 -20.86
C ASP A 87 -7.23 -5.47 -20.85
N LEU A 88 -7.20 -4.61 -19.81
CA LEU A 88 -6.19 -3.55 -19.74
C LEU A 88 -4.79 -4.15 -19.76
N VAL A 89 -4.55 -5.27 -19.10
CA VAL A 89 -3.21 -5.91 -19.09
C VAL A 89 -2.76 -6.38 -20.48
N LEU A 90 -3.69 -6.51 -21.44
CA LEU A 90 -3.40 -6.93 -22.82
C LEU A 90 -3.05 -5.76 -23.72
N ARG A 91 -3.21 -4.51 -23.26
CA ARG A 91 -2.86 -3.33 -24.03
C ARG A 91 -1.34 -3.18 -24.16
N PRO A 92 -0.82 -2.98 -25.39
CA PRO A 92 0.63 -2.95 -25.63
C PRO A 92 1.34 -1.75 -25.02
N ASP A 93 0.63 -0.66 -24.70
CA ASP A 93 1.18 0.59 -24.13
C ASP A 93 1.22 0.61 -22.59
N MET A 94 0.68 -0.42 -21.94
CA MET A 94 0.58 -0.47 -20.48
C MET A 94 1.92 -0.57 -19.75
N PRO A 95 2.87 -1.42 -20.17
CA PRO A 95 4.18 -1.49 -19.51
C PRO A 95 4.88 -0.14 -19.48
N GLU A 96 4.83 0.63 -20.58
CA GLU A 96 5.44 1.95 -20.67
C GLU A 96 4.71 2.98 -19.80
N LEU A 97 3.38 2.95 -19.76
CA LEU A 97 2.60 3.85 -18.90
C LEU A 97 2.87 3.59 -17.41
N VAL A 98 2.85 2.32 -16.99
CA VAL A 98 3.15 1.92 -15.62
C VAL A 98 4.60 2.22 -15.27
N GLY A 99 5.55 1.97 -16.17
CA GLY A 99 6.96 2.33 -15.99
C GLY A 99 7.15 3.81 -15.71
N ARG A 100 6.54 4.69 -16.52
CA ARG A 100 6.59 6.14 -16.28
C ARG A 100 5.98 6.55 -14.95
N ALA A 101 4.90 5.90 -14.51
CA ALA A 101 4.29 6.18 -13.22
C ALA A 101 5.17 5.72 -12.05
N LEU A 102 5.82 4.56 -12.17
CA LEU A 102 6.79 4.07 -11.18
C LEU A 102 8.01 5.00 -11.07
N ASP A 103 8.55 5.48 -12.20
CA ASP A 103 9.67 6.41 -12.21
C ASP A 103 9.36 7.73 -11.50
N ARG A 104 8.09 8.15 -11.46
CA ARG A 104 7.64 9.35 -10.72
C ARG A 104 7.48 9.09 -9.21
N LEU A 105 7.28 7.84 -8.81
CA LEU A 105 7.09 7.44 -7.41
C LEU A 105 8.40 7.04 -6.72
N ALA A 106 9.46 6.76 -7.49
CA ALA A 106 10.80 6.42 -7.01
C ALA A 106 11.55 7.64 -6.46
#